data_AF-A0A933V7X4-F1
#
_entry.id   AF-A0A933V7X4-F1
#
_cell.length_a   1.000
_cell.length_b   1.000
_cell.length_c   1.000
_cell.angle_alpha   90.00
_cell.angle_beta   90.00
_cell.angle_gamma   90.00
#
_symmetry.space_group_name_H-M   'P 1'
#
loop_
_entity.id
_entity.type
_entity.pdbx_description
1 polymer ?
#
loop_
_entity_poly.entity_id
_entity_poly.type
_entity_poly.pdbx_seq_one_letter_code
_entity_poly.pdbx_strand_id
1 'polypeptide(L)'
;MGWREMVMLAAALAGVYLVIALLALARMRRRPPRARNVEPTAPDNSGPAFKPQPPGQVWDHPFLTPVRLPDEPPPVPTGVPVREEVASPFAATLAATELEAELRQLRAEVEQLRQELAEVKQARRVSPLYADAAALAHRGFDARGVAEECGISVAEAELVLAMSKDEKNFDSEVGDGADGRKHDVAG
;
A
#
# COMPACT_ATOMS: atom_id res chain seq x y z
N MET A 1 40.62 38.91 -9.58
CA MET A 1 40.77 37.95 -8.47
C MET A 1 41.44 36.72 -9.05
N GLY A 2 42.65 36.40 -8.63
CA GLY A 2 43.35 35.22 -9.12
C GLY A 2 42.64 33.95 -8.64
N TRP A 3 42.86 32.86 -9.36
CA TRP A 3 42.25 31.57 -9.05
C TRP A 3 42.57 31.11 -7.61
N ARG A 4 43.73 31.50 -7.08
CA ARG A 4 44.17 31.22 -5.71
C ARG A 4 43.28 31.91 -4.67
N GLU A 5 42.90 33.17 -4.90
CA GLU A 5 41.98 33.88 -4.00
C GLU A 5 40.60 33.22 -4.00
N MET A 6 40.14 32.70 -5.14
CA MET A 6 38.88 31.96 -5.21
C MET A 6 38.97 30.63 -4.44
N VAL A 7 40.08 29.90 -4.56
CA VAL A 7 40.32 28.65 -3.81
C VAL A 7 40.37 28.90 -2.31
N MET A 8 41.04 29.97 -1.86
CA MET A 8 41.10 30.31 -0.43
C MET A 8 39.72 30.70 0.12
N LEU A 9 38.92 31.43 -0.64
CA LEU A 9 37.57 31.83 -0.23
C LEU A 9 36.63 30.61 -0.16
N ALA A 10 36.71 29.71 -1.14
CA ALA A 10 35.97 28.45 -1.14
C ALA A 10 36.35 27.55 0.04
N ALA A 11 37.65 27.42 0.32
CA ALA A 11 38.16 26.64 1.46
C ALA A 11 37.73 27.25 2.80
N ALA A 12 37.80 28.58 2.95
CA ALA A 12 37.34 29.28 4.14
C ALA A 12 35.83 29.07 4.38
N LEU A 13 35.02 29.19 3.31
CA LEU A 13 33.58 28.97 3.38
C LEU A 13 33.22 27.53 3.74
N ALA A 14 33.94 26.56 3.15
CA ALA A 14 33.80 25.15 3.51
C ALA A 14 34.17 24.88 4.98
N GLY A 15 35.26 25.49 5.47
CA GLY A 15 35.68 25.39 6.86
C GLY A 15 34.63 25.95 7.83
N VAL A 16 34.09 27.14 7.55
CA VAL A 16 33.01 27.75 8.33
C VAL A 16 31.76 26.88 8.33
N TYR A 17 31.38 26.34 7.17
CA TYR A 17 30.24 25.43 7.05
C TYR A 17 30.42 24.17 7.92
N LEU A 18 31.61 23.55 7.88
CA LEU A 18 31.92 22.37 8.70
C LEU A 18 31.86 22.69 10.19
N VAL A 19 32.37 23.85 10.62
CA VAL A 19 32.29 24.27 12.03
C VAL A 19 30.83 24.46 12.46
N ILE A 20 30.00 25.12 11.64
CA ILE A 20 28.57 25.31 11.92
C ILE A 20 27.84 23.95 11.96
N ALA A 21 28.11 23.05 11.02
CA ALA A 21 27.51 21.73 10.96
C ALA A 21 27.87 20.88 12.20
N LEU A 22 29.15 20.90 12.62
CA LEU A 22 29.60 20.21 13.83
C LEU A 22 29.00 20.81 15.10
N LEU A 23 28.85 22.13 15.17
CA LEU A 23 28.18 22.79 16.29
C LEU A 23 26.68 22.47 16.33
N ALA A 24 26.00 22.46 15.19
CA ALA A 24 24.60 22.07 15.08
C ALA A 24 24.40 20.63 15.56
N LEU A 25 25.26 19.71 15.10
CA LEU A 25 25.23 18.31 15.50
C LEU A 25 25.54 18.13 16.99
N ALA A 26 26.55 18.85 17.52
CA ALA A 26 26.88 18.82 18.93
C ALA A 26 25.74 19.37 19.80
N ARG A 27 25.02 20.39 19.34
CA ARG A 27 23.84 20.94 20.03
C ARG A 27 22.66 19.95 20.03
N MET A 28 22.45 19.21 18.94
CA MET A 28 21.44 18.15 18.89
C MET A 28 21.78 17.00 19.84
N ARG A 29 23.04 16.56 19.87
CA ARG A 29 23.52 15.52 20.80
C ARG A 29 23.45 15.91 22.27
N ARG A 30 23.44 17.21 22.58
CA ARG A 30 23.37 17.75 23.94
C ARG A 30 21.95 18.04 24.42
N ARG A 31 20.89 17.74 23.65
CA ARG A 31 19.53 17.87 24.17
C ARG A 31 19.29 16.75 25.19
N PRO A 32 19.27 17.01 26.52
CA PRO A 32 18.87 15.99 27.46
C PRO A 32 17.41 15.60 27.16
N PRO A 33 17.03 14.32 27.31
CA PRO A 33 15.66 13.90 27.20
C PRO A 33 14.86 14.72 28.21
N ARG A 34 14.03 15.63 27.70
CA ARG A 34 13.11 16.42 28.53
C ARG A 34 12.05 15.42 28.99
N ALA A 35 12.26 14.84 30.16
CA ALA A 35 11.28 14.04 30.87
C ALA A 35 10.05 14.90 31.11
N ARG A 36 9.13 14.87 30.15
CA ARG A 36 7.81 15.46 30.27
C ARG A 36 7.03 14.44 31.09
N ASN A 37 6.90 14.71 32.39
CA ASN A 37 5.97 14.00 33.28
C ASN A 37 4.58 14.18 32.67
N VAL A 38 4.13 13.15 31.95
CA VAL A 38 2.72 12.99 31.57
C VAL A 38 2.16 12.05 32.62
N GLU A 39 1.35 12.61 33.50
CA GLU A 39 0.53 11.86 34.44
C GLU A 39 -0.36 10.90 33.63
N PRO A 40 -0.34 9.57 33.91
CA PRO A 40 -1.10 8.62 33.12
C PRO A 40 -2.59 8.74 33.44
N THR A 41 -3.31 9.58 32.71
CA THR A 41 -4.74 9.34 32.48
C THR A 41 -4.85 8.18 31.52
N ALA A 42 -5.29 7.03 32.03
CA ALA A 42 -5.52 5.81 31.29
C ALA A 42 -6.34 6.08 30.00
N PRO A 43 -5.94 5.53 28.83
CA PRO A 43 -6.77 5.59 27.64
C PRO A 43 -8.02 4.73 27.85
N ASP A 44 -9.18 5.33 27.63
CA ASP A 44 -10.45 4.64 27.46
C ASP A 44 -10.36 3.77 26.19
N ASN A 45 -10.04 2.49 26.38
CA ASN A 45 -9.96 1.49 25.32
C ASN A 45 -11.36 1.00 24.92
N SER A 46 -12.25 1.92 24.55
CA SER A 46 -13.53 1.62 23.92
C SER A 46 -13.42 1.73 22.40
N GLY A 47 -12.50 0.95 21.82
CA GLY A 47 -12.60 0.60 20.40
C GLY A 47 -13.77 -0.36 20.16
N PRO A 48 -14.43 -0.35 18.98
CA PRO A 48 -15.51 -1.29 18.71
C PRO A 48 -14.97 -2.71 18.78
N ALA A 49 -15.45 -3.48 19.76
CA ALA A 49 -15.12 -4.90 19.90
C ALA A 49 -15.55 -5.64 18.63
N PHE A 50 -14.59 -6.16 17.87
CA PHE A 50 -14.86 -7.06 16.76
C PHE A 50 -15.52 -8.32 17.31
N LYS A 51 -16.83 -8.47 17.07
CA LYS A 51 -17.57 -9.67 17.40
C LYS A 51 -17.38 -10.67 16.24
N PRO A 52 -16.84 -11.87 16.48
CA PRO A 52 -16.73 -12.87 15.42
C PRO A 52 -18.12 -13.27 14.94
N GLN A 53 -18.35 -13.15 13.63
CA GLN A 53 -19.63 -13.35 12.96
C GLN A 53 -19.86 -14.84 12.68
N PRO A 54 -21.08 -15.39 12.87
CA PRO A 54 -21.37 -16.79 12.58
C PRO A 54 -21.28 -17.14 11.08
N PRO A 55 -20.92 -18.39 10.73
CA PRO A 55 -20.77 -18.82 9.34
C PRO A 55 -22.11 -18.89 8.60
N GLY A 56 -22.16 -18.36 7.37
CA GLY A 56 -23.33 -18.39 6.50
C GLY A 56 -23.85 -17.03 6.03
N GLN A 57 -23.18 -15.93 6.40
CA GLN A 57 -23.61 -14.61 5.96
C GLN A 57 -23.24 -14.36 4.49
N VAL A 58 -24.27 -14.11 3.69
CA VAL A 58 -24.16 -13.71 2.30
C VAL A 58 -23.64 -12.28 2.28
N TRP A 59 -22.57 -12.06 1.53
CA TRP A 59 -22.00 -10.75 1.36
C TRP A 59 -22.85 -9.97 0.36
N ASP A 60 -23.48 -8.88 0.79
CA ASP A 60 -24.15 -7.93 -0.11
C ASP A 60 -23.08 -7.11 -0.83
N HIS A 61 -22.52 -7.68 -1.89
CA HIS A 61 -21.68 -6.94 -2.83
C HIS A 61 -22.55 -6.44 -3.98
N PRO A 62 -22.50 -5.14 -4.34
CA PRO A 62 -23.35 -4.56 -5.38
C PRO A 62 -23.16 -5.16 -6.79
N PHE A 63 -22.13 -5.99 -6.99
CA PHE A 63 -21.78 -6.60 -8.26
C PHE A 63 -21.85 -8.14 -8.27
N LEU A 64 -22.14 -8.77 -7.12
CA LEU A 64 -22.25 -10.22 -7.03
C LEU A 64 -23.70 -10.59 -6.77
N THR A 65 -24.50 -10.66 -7.83
CA THR A 65 -25.80 -11.34 -7.76
C THR A 65 -25.52 -12.82 -7.49
N PRO A 66 -25.99 -13.40 -6.37
CA PRO A 66 -25.91 -14.83 -6.18
C PRO A 66 -26.70 -15.49 -7.32
N VAL A 67 -26.03 -16.33 -8.11
CA VAL A 67 -26.67 -17.12 -9.16
C VAL A 67 -27.61 -18.11 -8.45
N ARG A 68 -28.90 -17.76 -8.39
CA ARG A 68 -29.94 -18.66 -7.91
C ARG A 68 -30.26 -19.62 -9.06
N LEU A 69 -29.74 -20.84 -8.98
CA LEU A 69 -30.12 -21.89 -9.91
C LEU A 69 -31.60 -22.23 -9.63
N PRO A 70 -32.52 -22.08 -10.60
CA PRO A 70 -33.89 -22.51 -10.42
C PRO A 70 -33.94 -24.03 -10.21
N ASP A 71 -34.65 -24.51 -9.19
CA ASP A 71 -34.83 -25.94 -8.92
C ASP A 71 -35.68 -26.67 -9.98
N GLU A 72 -36.23 -25.93 -10.96
CA GLU A 72 -37.08 -26.48 -12.03
C GLU A 72 -36.49 -26.15 -13.41
N PRO A 73 -36.24 -27.16 -14.27
CA PRO A 73 -35.75 -26.91 -15.62
C PRO A 73 -36.82 -26.17 -16.44
N PRO A 74 -36.45 -25.13 -17.22
CA PRO A 74 -37.41 -24.41 -18.04
C PRO A 74 -38.07 -25.36 -19.07
N PRO A 75 -39.36 -25.18 -19.38
CA PRO A 75 -40.02 -25.96 -20.42
C PRO A 75 -39.29 -25.75 -21.74
N VAL A 76 -38.78 -26.84 -22.32
CA VAL A 76 -37.98 -26.83 -23.54
C VAL A 76 -38.80 -26.20 -24.67
N PRO A 77 -38.41 -25.02 -25.21
CA PRO A 77 -39.07 -24.49 -26.40
C PRO A 77 -38.71 -25.40 -27.57
N THR A 78 -39.70 -26.12 -28.07
CA THR A 78 -39.61 -26.89 -29.31
C THR A 78 -39.48 -25.91 -30.46
N GLY A 79 -38.34 -25.91 -31.14
CA GLY A 79 -38.20 -25.28 -32.45
C GLY A 79 -37.40 -23.98 -32.52
N VAL A 80 -36.20 -23.96 -31.94
CA VAL A 80 -35.11 -23.18 -32.55
C VAL A 80 -34.16 -24.22 -33.13
N PRO A 81 -33.89 -24.24 -34.46
CA PRO A 81 -32.74 -24.98 -34.95
C PRO A 81 -31.51 -24.28 -34.36
N VAL A 82 -31.02 -24.81 -33.24
CA VAL A 82 -29.67 -24.53 -32.78
C VAL A 82 -28.81 -25.04 -33.91
N ARG A 83 -28.38 -24.13 -34.79
CA ARG A 83 -27.32 -24.43 -35.74
C ARG A 83 -26.08 -24.62 -34.87
N GLU A 84 -25.85 -25.86 -34.47
CA GLU A 84 -24.53 -26.31 -34.02
C GLU A 84 -23.59 -26.06 -35.19
N GLU A 85 -23.00 -24.86 -35.23
CA GLU A 85 -21.75 -24.67 -35.93
C GLU A 85 -20.73 -25.51 -35.17
N VAL A 86 -20.69 -26.80 -35.52
CA VAL A 86 -19.64 -27.71 -35.10
C VAL A 86 -18.36 -27.15 -35.70
N ALA A 87 -17.66 -26.32 -34.91
CA ALA A 87 -16.34 -25.85 -35.26
C ALA A 87 -15.54 -27.10 -35.65
N SER A 88 -14.96 -27.08 -36.86
CA SER A 88 -14.16 -28.19 -37.36
C SER A 88 -13.16 -28.60 -36.26
N PRO A 89 -12.93 -29.90 -36.00
CA PRO A 89 -12.00 -30.35 -34.96
C PRO A 89 -10.62 -29.70 -35.12
N PHE A 90 -10.24 -29.35 -36.36
CA PHE A 90 -9.05 -28.57 -36.66
C PHE A 90 -9.11 -27.12 -36.12
N ALA A 91 -10.22 -26.43 -36.31
CA ALA A 91 -10.41 -25.06 -35.78
C ALA A 91 -10.40 -25.06 -34.25
N ALA A 92 -11.02 -26.07 -33.62
CA ALA A 92 -10.97 -26.25 -32.17
C ALA A 92 -9.53 -26.49 -31.67
N THR A 93 -8.74 -27.30 -32.37
CA THR A 93 -7.33 -27.51 -32.02
C THR A 93 -6.49 -26.25 -32.19
N LEU A 94 -6.72 -25.46 -33.24
CA LEU A 94 -5.99 -24.22 -33.48
C LEU A 94 -6.26 -23.19 -32.36
N ALA A 95 -7.52 -22.98 -32.03
CA ALA A 95 -7.92 -22.10 -30.94
C ALA A 95 -7.35 -22.54 -29.59
N ALA A 96 -7.31 -23.85 -29.32
CA ALA A 96 -6.67 -24.38 -28.11
C ALA A 96 -5.16 -24.08 -28.08
N THR A 97 -4.45 -24.23 -29.21
CA THR A 97 -3.02 -23.92 -29.28
C THR A 97 -2.71 -22.43 -29.12
N GLU A 98 -3.56 -21.56 -29.65
CA GLU A 98 -3.45 -20.10 -29.49
C GLU A 98 -3.65 -19.70 -28.03
N LEU A 99 -4.72 -20.19 -27.39
CA LEU A 99 -4.97 -19.95 -25.97
C LEU A 99 -3.84 -20.47 -25.08
N GLU A 100 -3.27 -21.64 -25.40
CA GLU A 100 -2.10 -22.14 -24.68
C GLU A 100 -0.87 -21.24 -24.86
N ALA A 101 -0.66 -20.68 -26.05
CA ALA A 101 0.44 -19.75 -26.31
C ALA A 101 0.25 -18.45 -25.50
N GLU A 102 -0.95 -17.88 -25.50
CA GLU A 102 -1.31 -16.71 -24.70
C GLU A 102 -1.14 -16.98 -23.20
N LEU A 103 -1.59 -18.14 -22.70
CA LEU A 103 -1.40 -18.50 -21.30
C LEU A 103 0.08 -18.67 -20.93
N ARG A 104 0.91 -19.22 -21.81
CA ARG A 104 2.37 -19.29 -21.59
C ARG A 104 2.98 -17.90 -21.54
N GLN A 105 2.60 -17.02 -22.47
CA GLN A 105 3.08 -15.65 -22.50
C GLN A 105 2.68 -14.90 -21.22
N LEU A 106 1.41 -14.96 -20.84
CA LEU A 106 0.91 -14.28 -19.64
C LEU A 106 1.58 -14.80 -18.37
N ARG A 107 1.85 -16.11 -18.29
CA ARG A 107 2.62 -16.67 -17.16
C ARG A 107 4.04 -16.14 -17.12
N ALA A 108 4.72 -16.02 -18.26
CA ALA A 108 6.05 -15.44 -18.33
C ALA A 108 6.06 -13.96 -17.92
N GLU A 109 5.08 -13.17 -18.37
CA GLU A 109 4.91 -11.77 -17.97
C GLU A 109 4.65 -11.63 -16.47
N VAL A 110 3.79 -12.48 -15.89
CA VAL A 110 3.54 -12.51 -14.45
C VAL A 110 4.79 -12.88 -13.67
N GLU A 111 5.59 -13.85 -14.13
CA GLU A 111 6.85 -14.20 -13.51
C GLU A 111 7.86 -13.05 -13.57
N GLN A 112 7.97 -12.37 -14.70
CA GLN A 112 8.82 -11.19 -14.86
C GLN A 112 8.40 -10.06 -13.92
N LEU A 113 7.11 -9.70 -13.89
CA LEU A 113 6.60 -8.67 -12.98
C LEU A 113 6.81 -9.04 -11.51
N ARG A 114 6.71 -10.33 -11.16
CA ARG A 114 7.03 -10.79 -9.79
C ARG A 114 8.51 -10.63 -9.46
N GLN A 115 9.39 -10.86 -10.42
CA GLN A 115 10.84 -10.63 -10.24
C GLN A 115 11.13 -9.14 -10.10
N GLU A 116 10.60 -8.28 -10.97
CA GLU A 116 10.75 -6.82 -10.89
C GLU A 116 10.20 -6.28 -9.55
N LEU A 117 9.04 -6.77 -9.10
CA LEU A 117 8.51 -6.41 -7.78
C LEU A 117 9.40 -6.92 -6.62
N ALA A 118 10.00 -8.10 -6.75
CA ALA A 118 10.94 -8.60 -5.75
C ALA A 118 12.18 -7.72 -5.69
N GLU A 119 12.73 -7.32 -6.84
CA GLU A 119 13.88 -6.41 -6.94
C GLU A 119 13.55 -5.02 -6.39
N VAL A 120 12.40 -4.44 -6.76
CA VAL A 120 11.94 -3.15 -6.21
C VAL A 120 11.71 -3.25 -4.70
N LYS A 121 11.13 -4.35 -4.21
CA LYS A 121 10.98 -4.57 -2.76
C LYS A 121 12.32 -4.72 -2.07
N GLN A 122 13.30 -5.36 -2.71
CA GLN A 122 14.65 -5.54 -2.17
C GLN A 122 15.40 -4.20 -2.16
N ALA A 123 15.24 -3.38 -3.19
CA ALA A 123 15.76 -2.01 -3.25
C ALA A 123 15.05 -1.08 -2.24
N ARG A 124 13.75 -1.31 -1.99
CA ARG A 124 12.93 -0.60 -0.99
C ARG A 124 13.06 -1.20 0.41
N ARG A 125 13.88 -2.25 0.63
CA ARG A 125 14.28 -2.64 1.99
C ARG A 125 15.29 -1.62 2.53
N VAL A 126 14.81 -0.39 2.75
CA VAL A 126 15.27 0.43 3.86
C VAL A 126 15.26 -0.49 5.07
N SER A 127 16.44 -0.66 5.70
CA SER A 127 16.79 -1.55 6.81
C SER A 127 15.61 -2.32 7.46
N PRO A 128 15.70 -3.65 7.71
CA PRO A 128 14.64 -4.42 8.36
C PRO A 128 14.08 -3.77 9.65
N LEU A 129 14.92 -3.01 10.38
CA LEU A 129 14.49 -2.20 11.52
C LEU A 129 13.41 -1.14 11.19
N TYR A 130 13.47 -0.51 10.02
CA TYR A 130 12.50 0.48 9.58
C TYR A 130 11.18 -0.17 9.13
N ALA A 131 11.25 -1.37 8.54
CA ALA A 131 10.08 -2.14 8.18
C ALA A 131 9.29 -2.59 9.43
N ASP A 132 9.99 -3.03 10.46
CA ASP A 132 9.38 -3.38 11.76
C ASP A 132 8.77 -2.15 12.44
N ALA A 133 9.48 -1.01 12.42
CA ALA A 133 8.98 0.26 12.95
C ALA A 133 7.70 0.73 12.21
N ALA A 134 7.67 0.61 10.88
CA ALA A 134 6.51 0.94 10.06
C ALA A 134 5.33 0.01 10.38
N ALA A 135 5.57 -1.30 10.56
CA ALA A 135 4.53 -2.24 10.94
C ALA A 135 3.90 -1.91 12.31
N LEU A 136 4.70 -1.50 13.30
CA LEU A 136 4.20 -1.02 14.59
C LEU A 136 3.40 0.28 14.46
N ALA A 137 3.87 1.23 13.65
CA ALA A 137 3.14 2.46 13.36
C ALA A 137 1.79 2.18 12.67
N HIS A 138 1.72 1.20 11.75
CA HIS A 138 0.47 0.77 11.13
C HIS A 138 -0.52 0.18 12.15
N ARG A 139 0.00 -0.57 13.14
CA ARG A 139 -0.78 -1.13 14.28
C ARG A 139 -1.24 -0.08 15.30
N GLY A 140 -0.87 1.19 15.11
CA GLY A 140 -1.32 2.31 15.94
C GLY A 140 -0.43 2.60 17.16
N PHE A 141 0.80 2.08 17.19
CA PHE A 141 1.77 2.47 18.21
C PHE A 141 2.16 3.94 18.04
N ASP A 142 2.35 4.63 19.15
CA ASP A 142 2.86 6.00 19.18
C ASP A 142 4.38 6.03 18.93
N ALA A 143 4.90 7.19 18.52
CA ALA A 143 6.31 7.32 18.15
C ALA A 143 7.28 6.91 19.28
N ARG A 144 6.86 7.01 20.55
CA ARG A 144 7.64 6.55 21.69
C ARG A 144 7.66 5.02 21.79
N GLY A 145 6.50 4.36 21.70
CA GLY A 145 6.44 2.90 21.71
C GLY A 145 7.23 2.28 20.56
N VAL A 146 7.18 2.89 19.37
CA VAL A 146 7.97 2.43 18.21
C VAL A 146 9.48 2.61 18.44
N ALA A 147 9.90 3.73 19.03
CA ALA A 147 11.30 3.99 19.33
C ALA A 147 11.88 3.00 20.36
N GLU A 148 11.11 2.67 21.40
CA GLU A 148 11.51 1.71 22.44
C GLU A 148 11.59 0.28 21.90
N GLU A 149 10.59 -0.15 21.13
CA GLU A 149 10.52 -1.53 20.61
C GLU A 149 11.55 -1.80 19.51
N CYS A 150 11.81 -0.82 18.63
CA CYS A 150 12.76 -0.96 17.53
C CYS A 150 14.18 -0.45 17.86
N GLY A 151 14.41 0.13 19.03
CA GLY A 151 15.72 0.66 19.43
C GLY A 151 16.20 1.84 18.56
N ILE A 152 15.27 2.60 17.98
CA ILE A 152 15.54 3.78 17.13
C ILE A 152 15.28 5.08 17.88
N SER A 153 15.71 6.21 17.34
CA SER A 153 15.44 7.50 18.00
C SER A 153 13.96 7.90 17.87
N VAL A 154 13.45 8.67 18.83
CA VAL A 154 12.07 9.20 18.79
C VAL A 154 11.81 10.02 17.52
N ALA A 155 12.82 10.75 17.02
CA ALA A 155 12.71 11.52 15.79
C ALA A 155 12.58 10.63 14.54
N GLU A 156 13.27 9.49 14.51
CA GLU A 156 13.11 8.51 13.43
C GLU A 156 11.74 7.84 13.49
N ALA A 157 11.24 7.53 14.68
CA ALA A 157 9.90 6.98 14.86
C ALA A 157 8.78 7.97 14.48
N GLU A 158 8.96 9.28 14.73
CA GLU A 158 8.03 10.32 14.28
C GLU A 158 7.98 10.42 12.75
N LEU A 159 9.12 10.29 12.08
CA LEU A 159 9.19 10.25 10.61
C LEU A 159 8.45 9.02 10.04
N VAL A 160 8.68 7.84 10.61
CA VAL A 160 7.97 6.60 10.25
C VAL A 160 6.46 6.80 10.38
N LEU A 161 6.00 7.37 11.50
CA LEU A 161 4.58 7.58 11.76
C LEU A 161 3.94 8.58 10.79
N ALA A 162 4.64 9.65 10.42
CA ALA A 162 4.18 10.59 9.43
C ALA A 162 4.02 9.92 8.05
N MET A 163 5.02 9.14 7.63
CA MET A 163 4.97 8.39 6.36
C MET A 163 3.83 7.37 6.33
N SER A 164 3.65 6.59 7.41
CA SER A 164 2.57 5.60 7.50
C SER A 164 1.18 6.24 7.53
N LYS A 165 1.06 7.50 7.99
CA LYS A 165 -0.20 8.24 8.00
C LYS A 165 -0.53 8.82 6.62
N ASP A 166 0.47 9.31 5.91
CA ASP A 166 0.33 9.74 4.52
C ASP A 166 -0.07 8.57 3.62
N GLU A 167 0.59 7.41 3.73
CA GLU A 167 0.22 6.18 2.99
C GLU A 167 -1.25 5.76 3.23
N LYS A 168 -1.73 5.81 4.49
CA LYS A 168 -3.16 5.55 4.80
C LYS A 168 -4.11 6.54 4.15
N ASN A 169 -3.69 7.80 4.02
CA ASN A 169 -4.53 8.86 3.44
C ASN A 169 -4.68 8.67 1.92
N PHE A 170 -3.59 8.31 1.23
CA PHE A 170 -3.62 7.98 -0.20
C PHE A 170 -4.52 6.80 -0.54
N ASP A 171 -4.59 5.78 0.33
CA ASP A 171 -5.49 4.64 0.12
C ASP A 171 -6.98 5.02 0.32
N SER A 172 -7.28 6.03 1.13
CA SER A 172 -8.66 6.46 1.40
C SER A 172 -9.28 7.40 0.35
N GLU A 173 -8.47 8.16 -0.41
CA GLU A 173 -8.98 9.11 -1.42
C GLU A 173 -9.41 8.46 -2.74
N VAL A 174 -9.09 7.18 -2.97
CA VAL A 174 -9.49 6.44 -4.18
C VAL A 174 -10.97 6.00 -4.14
N GLY A 175 -11.67 6.17 -2.99
CA GLY A 175 -13.04 5.68 -2.79
C GLY A 175 -14.19 6.68 -3.03
N ASP A 176 -13.94 7.99 -3.11
CA ASP A 176 -15.00 9.00 -2.93
C ASP A 176 -15.33 9.84 -4.19
N GLY A 177 -14.88 9.39 -5.37
CA GLY A 177 -15.01 10.14 -6.62
C GLY A 177 -16.23 9.85 -7.51
N ALA A 178 -17.16 8.98 -7.08
CA ALA A 178 -18.18 8.43 -7.97
C ALA A 178 -19.63 8.58 -7.47
N ASP A 179 -20.04 9.74 -6.95
CA ASP A 179 -21.47 10.05 -6.88
C ASP A 179 -21.74 11.55 -7.04
N GLY A 180 -22.17 11.95 -8.25
CA GLY A 180 -22.50 13.34 -8.54
C GLY A 180 -23.17 13.59 -9.90
N ARG A 181 -23.70 12.55 -10.56
CA ARG A 181 -24.40 12.74 -11.83
C ARG A 181 -25.62 11.82 -11.98
N LYS A 182 -26.71 12.19 -11.32
CA LYS A 182 -28.08 11.85 -11.73
C LYS A 182 -28.86 13.16 -11.75
N HIS A 183 -28.95 13.80 -12.92
CA HIS A 183 -30.10 13.69 -13.82
C HIS A 183 -31.42 14.10 -13.13
N ASP A 184 -31.66 15.40 -13.06
CA ASP A 184 -33.02 15.92 -13.04
C ASP A 184 -33.56 15.85 -14.47
N VAL A 185 -34.30 14.76 -14.76
CA VAL A 185 -35.19 14.68 -15.91
C VAL A 185 -36.54 14.16 -15.43
N ALA A 186 -37.55 14.98 -15.71
CA ALA A 186 -38.98 14.72 -15.82
C ALA A 186 -39.83 14.64 -14.53
N GLY A 187 -40.69 15.65 -14.43
CA GLY A 187 -41.94 15.71 -13.67
C GLY A 187 -42.70 16.96 -14.10
#